data_AF-A0A165G376-F1
#
_entry.id   AF-A0A165G376-F1
#
_cell.length_a   1.000
_cell.length_b   1.000
_cell.length_c   1.000
_cell.angle_alpha   90.00
_cell.angle_beta   90.00
_cell.angle_gamma   90.00
#
_symmetry.space_group_name_H-M   'P 1'
#
loop_
_entity.id
_entity.type
_entity.pdbx_description
1 polymer ?
#
loop_
_entity_poly.entity_id
_entity_poly.type
_entity_poly.pdbx_seq_one_letter_code
_entity_poly.pdbx_strand_id
1 'polypeptide(L)'
;MTGPAPFQLNDTDREILSMTDEQYQFHTWEDLKKIIANNDLAVLKRKPSDLVRYIAWSSGVKEQYGTITKYICEERLHWPPLISADGGVAFTYNNPTPFADPADYKILRNDWPYGVTPDITHMVVWLKTPIPIDSQTGDLTPESRMLIDAFVDKTFTSRLGPERVQWFKNWAQLQSVRGLEHVHVLLKDAPPELIKELTGE
;
A
#
# COMPACT_ATOMS: atom_id res chain seq x y z
N MET A 1 1.06 25.34 -11.70
CA MET A 1 2.20 24.40 -11.67
C MET A 1 2.28 23.73 -13.03
N THR A 2 3.36 23.90 -13.79
CA THR A 2 3.48 23.47 -15.20
C THR A 2 4.77 22.66 -15.43
N GLY A 3 5.06 21.71 -14.54
CA GLY A 3 6.08 20.69 -14.76
C GLY A 3 5.45 19.37 -15.24
N PRO A 4 6.20 18.51 -15.94
CA PRO A 4 5.72 17.16 -16.27
C PRO A 4 5.43 16.37 -14.99
N ALA A 5 4.40 15.51 -15.02
CA ALA A 5 4.06 14.67 -13.88
C ALA A 5 5.25 13.75 -13.51
N PRO A 6 5.47 13.46 -12.21
CA PRO A 6 6.63 12.68 -11.77
C PRO A 6 6.56 11.21 -12.22
N PHE A 7 5.42 10.76 -12.74
CA PHE A 7 5.17 9.46 -13.31
C PHE A 7 4.14 9.59 -14.44
N GLN A 8 4.02 8.56 -15.28
CA GLN A 8 3.04 8.53 -16.35
C GLN A 8 1.63 8.44 -15.76
N LEU A 9 0.81 9.45 -16.05
CA LEU A 9 -0.62 9.45 -15.71
C LEU A 9 -1.37 8.58 -16.72
N ASN A 10 -2.12 7.60 -16.21
CA ASN A 10 -3.04 6.80 -17.02
C ASN A 10 -4.36 7.56 -17.26
N ASP A 11 -5.26 6.99 -18.06
CA ASP A 11 -6.53 7.65 -18.40
C ASP A 11 -7.42 7.87 -17.17
N THR A 12 -7.36 6.94 -16.22
CA THR A 12 -8.04 7.04 -14.93
C THR A 12 -7.53 8.22 -14.10
N ASP A 13 -6.22 8.45 -14.04
CA ASP A 13 -5.64 9.59 -13.32
C ASP A 13 -6.09 10.91 -13.95
N ARG A 14 -6.12 10.98 -15.30
CA ARG A 14 -6.56 12.16 -16.04
C ARG A 14 -8.03 12.47 -15.82
N GLU A 15 -8.87 11.43 -15.80
CA GLU A 15 -10.28 11.55 -15.47
C GLU A 15 -10.45 12.16 -14.07
N ILE A 16 -9.80 11.58 -13.04
CA ILE A 16 -9.87 12.08 -11.66
C ILE A 16 -9.38 13.52 -11.55
N LEU A 17 -8.29 13.88 -12.24
CA LEU A 17 -7.75 15.24 -12.25
C LEU A 17 -8.66 16.26 -12.94
N SER A 18 -9.64 15.83 -13.72
CA SER A 18 -10.64 16.70 -14.35
C SER A 18 -11.88 16.95 -13.49
N MET A 19 -12.01 16.24 -12.36
CA MET A 19 -13.13 16.34 -11.42
C MET A 19 -12.83 17.26 -10.24
N THR A 20 -13.87 17.82 -9.63
CA THR A 20 -13.79 18.43 -8.30
C THR A 20 -13.99 17.40 -7.20
N ASP A 21 -13.62 17.74 -5.97
CA ASP A 21 -13.80 16.87 -4.80
C ASP A 21 -15.29 16.53 -4.56
N GLU A 22 -16.19 17.46 -4.87
CA GLU A 22 -17.65 17.28 -4.72
C GLU A 22 -18.24 16.32 -5.74
N GLN A 23 -17.58 16.16 -6.90
CA GLN A 23 -17.99 15.21 -7.94
C GLN A 23 -17.49 13.79 -7.63
N TYR A 24 -16.47 13.66 -6.79
CA TYR A 24 -15.86 12.39 -6.46
C TYR A 24 -16.78 11.52 -5.60
N GLN A 25 -16.96 10.27 -6.02
CA GLN A 25 -17.68 9.26 -5.24
C GLN A 25 -16.68 8.42 -4.46
N PHE A 26 -16.80 8.43 -3.13
CA PHE A 26 -15.97 7.61 -2.26
C PHE A 26 -16.32 6.14 -2.40
N HIS A 27 -15.30 5.28 -2.38
CA HIS A 27 -15.49 3.84 -2.27
C HIS A 27 -16.02 3.49 -0.88
N THR A 28 -17.22 2.91 -0.84
CA THR A 28 -17.79 2.39 0.40
C THR A 28 -17.16 1.06 0.78
N TRP A 29 -17.40 0.60 2.00
CA TRP A 29 -16.94 -0.73 2.44
C TRP A 29 -17.44 -1.86 1.53
N GLU A 30 -18.69 -1.79 1.10
CA GLU A 30 -19.27 -2.81 0.21
C GLU A 30 -18.67 -2.77 -1.20
N ASP A 31 -18.31 -1.57 -1.70
CA ASP A 31 -17.58 -1.45 -2.97
C ASP A 31 -16.21 -2.10 -2.85
N LEU A 32 -15.49 -1.84 -1.76
CA LEU A 32 -14.16 -2.42 -1.53
C LEU A 32 -14.21 -3.95 -1.41
N LYS A 33 -15.20 -4.51 -0.71
CA LYS A 33 -15.39 -5.97 -0.64
C LYS A 33 -15.55 -6.56 -2.04
N LYS A 34 -16.35 -5.95 -2.90
CA LYS A 34 -16.57 -6.41 -4.28
C LYS A 34 -15.32 -6.24 -5.15
N ILE A 35 -14.66 -5.08 -5.08
CA ILE A 35 -13.45 -4.76 -5.84
C ILE A 35 -12.35 -5.76 -5.51
N ILE A 36 -12.12 -6.02 -4.22
CA ILE A 36 -11.07 -6.95 -3.76
C ILE A 36 -11.43 -8.39 -4.11
N ALA A 37 -12.68 -8.82 -3.91
CA ALA A 37 -13.13 -10.17 -4.28
C ALA A 37 -12.99 -10.46 -5.78
N ASN A 38 -13.21 -9.46 -6.63
CA ASN A 38 -13.04 -9.56 -8.09
C ASN A 38 -11.61 -9.24 -8.56
N ASN A 39 -10.73 -8.86 -7.64
CA ASN A 39 -9.37 -8.39 -7.92
C ASN A 39 -9.32 -7.23 -8.95
N ASP A 40 -10.33 -6.36 -8.94
CA ASP A 40 -10.44 -5.20 -9.84
C ASP A 40 -9.74 -3.95 -9.25
N LEU A 41 -8.49 -4.15 -8.83
CA LEU A 41 -7.74 -3.16 -8.04
C LEU A 41 -7.46 -1.85 -8.81
N ALA A 42 -7.57 -1.87 -10.15
CA ALA A 42 -7.38 -0.69 -11.00
C ALA A 42 -8.42 0.41 -10.75
N VAL A 43 -9.58 0.07 -10.17
CA VAL A 43 -10.66 1.01 -9.83
C VAL A 43 -10.37 1.78 -8.53
N LEU A 44 -9.41 1.33 -7.73
CA LEU A 44 -9.01 2.01 -6.50
C LEU A 44 -8.24 3.29 -6.84
N LYS A 45 -8.93 4.41 -6.71
CA LYS A 45 -8.45 5.74 -7.07
C LYS A 45 -8.33 6.63 -5.84
N ARG A 46 -7.52 7.67 -5.93
CA ARG A 46 -7.49 8.75 -4.93
C ARG A 46 -8.58 9.76 -5.23
N LYS A 47 -9.01 10.48 -4.20
CA LYS A 47 -9.82 11.68 -4.34
C LYS A 47 -9.04 12.74 -5.17
N PRO A 48 -9.70 13.62 -5.98
CA PRO A 48 -9.01 14.55 -6.87
C PRO A 48 -7.96 15.43 -6.18
N SER A 49 -8.30 16.10 -5.09
CA SER A 49 -7.33 16.91 -4.33
C SER A 49 -6.19 16.08 -3.73
N ASP A 50 -6.45 14.84 -3.33
CA ASP A 50 -5.41 13.92 -2.84
C ASP A 50 -4.46 13.49 -3.97
N LEU A 51 -4.98 13.25 -5.17
CA LEU A 51 -4.15 12.94 -6.34
C LEU A 51 -3.27 14.12 -6.73
N VAL A 52 -3.80 15.35 -6.73
CA VAL A 52 -3.01 16.57 -6.97
C VAL A 52 -1.89 16.71 -5.94
N ARG A 53 -2.22 16.54 -4.66
CA ARG A 53 -1.23 16.61 -3.57
C ARG A 53 -0.19 15.49 -3.68
N TYR A 54 -0.60 14.27 -4.04
CA TYR A 54 0.28 13.13 -4.23
C TYR A 54 1.27 13.36 -5.38
N ILE A 55 0.80 13.94 -6.49
CA ILE A 55 1.64 14.32 -7.64
C ILE A 55 2.68 15.37 -7.20
N ALA A 56 2.25 16.43 -6.51
CA ALA A 56 3.16 17.47 -6.05
C ALA A 56 4.22 16.92 -5.07
N TRP A 57 3.78 16.12 -4.09
CA TRP A 57 4.67 15.45 -3.15
C TRP A 57 5.64 14.50 -3.85
N SER A 58 5.15 13.69 -4.80
CA SER A 58 5.99 12.74 -5.55
C SER A 58 7.09 13.45 -6.34
N SER A 59 6.80 14.62 -6.91
CA SER A 59 7.81 15.45 -7.58
C SER A 59 8.87 15.93 -6.61
N GLY A 60 8.48 16.48 -5.46
CA GLY A 60 9.43 16.95 -4.44
C GLY A 60 10.29 15.83 -3.86
N VAL A 61 9.68 14.66 -3.59
CA VAL A 61 10.40 13.47 -3.12
C VAL A 61 11.41 12.98 -4.16
N LYS A 62 11.06 12.95 -5.44
CA LYS A 62 12.00 12.55 -6.50
C LYS A 62 13.11 13.56 -6.70
N GLU A 63 12.85 14.84 -6.54
CA GLU A 63 13.88 15.88 -6.58
C GLU A 63 14.88 15.74 -5.42
N GLN A 64 14.39 15.50 -4.21
CA GLN A 64 15.23 15.44 -3.01
C GLN A 64 15.93 14.07 -2.81
N TYR A 65 15.22 12.97 -3.05
CA TYR A 65 15.68 11.60 -2.75
C TYR A 65 16.00 10.79 -4.03
N GLY A 66 15.66 11.30 -5.22
CA GLY A 66 15.81 10.56 -6.48
C GLY A 66 14.69 9.54 -6.73
N THR A 67 14.27 8.79 -5.71
CA THR A 67 13.16 7.82 -5.81
C THR A 67 12.26 7.84 -4.57
N ILE A 68 10.98 7.49 -4.75
CA ILE A 68 10.03 7.30 -3.63
C ILE A 68 10.49 6.14 -2.75
N THR A 69 11.02 5.06 -3.33
CA THR A 69 11.54 3.91 -2.58
C THR A 69 12.63 4.34 -1.60
N LYS A 70 13.57 5.19 -2.02
CA LYS A 70 14.62 5.73 -1.14
C LYS A 70 14.02 6.53 0.03
N TYR A 71 13.09 7.45 -0.26
CA TYR A 71 12.38 8.21 0.78
C TYR A 71 11.68 7.31 1.79
N ILE A 72 10.93 6.31 1.33
CA ILE A 72 10.23 5.38 2.24
C ILE A 72 11.23 4.62 3.12
N CYS A 73 12.34 4.13 2.54
CA CYS A 73 13.37 3.43 3.32
C CYS A 73 14.03 4.34 4.37
N GLU A 74 14.39 5.57 4.00
CA GLU A 74 15.14 6.49 4.86
C GLU A 74 14.26 7.17 5.91
N GLU A 75 13.06 7.63 5.54
CA GLU A 75 12.22 8.50 6.37
C GLU A 75 11.07 7.77 7.06
N ARG A 76 10.58 6.67 6.48
CA ARG A 76 9.40 5.95 7.01
C ARG A 76 9.75 4.64 7.69
N LEU A 77 10.61 3.86 7.06
CA LEU A 77 10.98 2.53 7.56
C LEU A 77 12.25 2.55 8.39
N HIS A 78 13.17 3.46 8.09
CA HIS A 78 14.54 3.48 8.63
C HIS A 78 15.26 2.14 8.43
N TRP A 79 15.02 1.50 7.28
CA TRP A 79 15.65 0.24 6.92
C TRP A 79 16.83 0.50 5.99
N PRO A 80 18.06 0.09 6.35
CA PRO A 80 19.22 0.29 5.50
C PRO A 80 19.11 -0.64 4.27
N PRO A 81 18.98 -0.11 3.05
CA PRO A 81 18.84 -0.94 1.87
C PRO A 81 20.19 -1.56 1.51
N LEU A 82 20.16 -2.83 1.13
CA LEU A 82 21.22 -3.48 0.37
C LEU A 82 20.95 -3.22 -1.11
N ILE A 83 21.91 -2.59 -1.80
CA ILE A 83 21.83 -2.40 -3.24
C ILE A 83 22.19 -3.74 -3.89
N SER A 84 21.22 -4.39 -4.54
CA SER A 84 21.50 -5.60 -5.31
C SER A 84 22.16 -5.24 -6.65
N ALA A 85 22.92 -6.20 -7.21
CA ALA A 85 23.70 -6.00 -8.43
C ALA A 85 22.84 -5.64 -9.66
N ASP A 86 21.53 -5.92 -9.62
CA ASP A 86 20.54 -5.59 -10.64
C ASP A 86 19.81 -4.26 -10.40
N GLY A 87 20.21 -3.51 -9.36
CA GLY A 87 19.59 -2.23 -8.99
C GLY A 87 18.29 -2.36 -8.18
N GLY A 88 17.93 -3.58 -7.77
CA GLY A 88 16.86 -3.83 -6.79
C GLY A 88 17.22 -3.36 -5.38
N VAL A 89 16.18 -3.25 -4.54
CA VAL A 89 16.33 -2.98 -3.11
C VAL A 89 16.09 -4.28 -2.36
N ALA A 90 17.08 -4.70 -1.56
CA ALA A 90 16.97 -5.83 -0.65
C ALA A 90 17.26 -5.38 0.79
N PHE A 91 16.92 -6.20 1.77
CA PHE A 91 17.16 -5.91 3.17
C PHE A 91 17.70 -7.15 3.88
N THR A 92 18.49 -6.93 4.93
CA THR A 92 18.77 -8.01 5.89
C THR A 92 17.51 -8.29 6.71
N TYR A 93 17.09 -9.55 6.72
CA TYR A 93 15.96 -10.03 7.52
C TYR A 93 16.42 -11.16 8.44
N ASN A 94 15.77 -11.27 9.60
CA ASN A 94 16.05 -12.29 10.61
C ASN A 94 15.46 -13.64 10.22
N ASN A 95 14.32 -13.64 9.53
CA ASN A 95 13.61 -14.84 9.13
C ASN A 95 13.21 -14.78 7.64
N PRO A 96 13.56 -15.78 6.82
CA PRO A 96 13.19 -15.80 5.41
C PRO A 96 11.68 -16.00 5.16
N THR A 97 10.92 -16.48 6.14
CA THR A 97 9.47 -16.63 6.02
C THR A 97 8.79 -15.27 6.22
N PRO A 98 8.01 -14.77 5.23
CA PRO A 98 7.27 -13.52 5.38
C PRO A 98 6.42 -13.49 6.65
N PHE A 99 6.40 -12.33 7.32
CA PHE A 99 5.64 -12.07 8.55
C PHE A 99 6.08 -12.87 9.81
N ALA A 100 7.10 -13.73 9.72
CA ALA A 100 7.48 -14.60 10.83
C ALA A 100 8.22 -13.86 11.97
N ASP A 101 9.02 -12.83 11.66
CA ASP A 101 9.72 -12.01 12.64
C ASP A 101 9.18 -10.56 12.62
N PRO A 102 8.70 -10.01 13.76
CA PRO A 102 8.28 -8.61 13.88
C PRO A 102 9.34 -7.56 13.50
N ALA A 103 10.63 -7.90 13.53
CA ALA A 103 11.70 -7.01 13.09
C ALA A 103 11.82 -6.90 11.56
N ASP A 104 11.11 -7.76 10.81
CA ASP A 104 11.19 -7.85 9.35
C ASP A 104 9.98 -7.22 8.62
N TYR A 105 9.04 -6.65 9.37
CA TYR A 105 7.93 -5.87 8.81
C TYR A 105 7.64 -4.62 9.61
N LYS A 106 6.92 -3.67 9.00
CA LYS A 106 6.42 -2.46 9.68
C LYS A 106 5.02 -2.14 9.19
N ILE A 107 4.12 -1.87 10.12
CA ILE A 107 2.73 -1.48 9.83
C ILE A 107 2.66 0.03 9.96
N LEU A 108 2.18 0.72 8.92
CA LEU A 108 2.03 2.18 8.89
C LEU A 108 0.67 2.56 8.33
N ARG A 109 0.17 3.75 8.69
CA ARG A 109 -0.92 4.37 7.91
C ARG A 109 -0.41 4.65 6.49
N ASN A 110 -1.28 4.50 5.51
CA ASN A 110 -0.96 4.95 4.16
C ASN A 110 -1.01 6.48 4.12
N ASP A 111 0.11 7.12 3.81
CA ASP A 111 0.21 8.58 3.69
C ASP A 111 -0.64 9.15 2.55
N TRP A 112 -0.91 8.31 1.55
CA TRP A 112 -1.62 8.66 0.34
C TRP A 112 -2.75 7.66 0.09
N PRO A 113 -3.76 7.63 0.98
CA PRO A 113 -4.83 6.66 0.94
C PRO A 113 -5.69 6.83 -0.32
N TYR A 114 -6.50 5.81 -0.61
CA TYR A 114 -7.51 5.89 -1.65
C TYR A 114 -8.70 6.73 -1.18
N GLY A 115 -9.52 7.20 -2.11
CA GLY A 115 -10.74 7.93 -1.80
C GLY A 115 -11.82 6.97 -1.29
N VAL A 116 -11.70 6.60 -0.03
CA VAL A 116 -12.63 5.72 0.70
C VAL A 116 -13.47 6.53 1.68
N THR A 117 -14.57 5.98 2.17
CA THR A 117 -15.40 6.66 3.18
C THR A 117 -14.62 6.86 4.50
N PRO A 118 -14.93 7.91 5.29
CA PRO A 118 -14.12 8.30 6.46
C PRO A 118 -14.00 7.25 7.58
N ASP A 119 -14.91 6.27 7.60
CA ASP A 119 -14.87 5.14 8.54
C ASP A 119 -13.80 4.10 8.18
N ILE A 120 -13.10 4.24 7.05
CA ILE A 120 -12.13 3.28 6.57
C ILE A 120 -10.71 3.82 6.75
N THR A 121 -9.89 3.10 7.51
CA THR A 121 -8.46 3.37 7.65
C THR A 121 -7.68 2.51 6.67
N HIS A 122 -6.87 3.14 5.82
CA HIS A 122 -5.99 2.48 4.87
C HIS A 122 -4.59 2.35 5.47
N MET A 123 -4.18 1.12 5.73
CA MET A 123 -2.87 0.74 6.28
C MET A 123 -1.99 0.11 5.19
N VAL A 124 -0.68 0.18 5.39
CA VAL A 124 0.31 -0.53 4.59
C VAL A 124 1.20 -1.34 5.52
N VAL A 125 1.34 -2.63 5.22
CA VAL A 125 2.29 -3.53 5.88
C VAL A 125 3.48 -3.67 4.95
N TRP A 126 4.61 -3.11 5.33
CA TRP A 126 5.87 -3.17 4.60
C TRP A 126 6.68 -4.37 5.06
N LEU A 127 7.37 -5.05 4.14
CA LEU A 127 8.18 -6.23 4.43
C LEU A 127 9.61 -6.08 3.90
N LYS A 128 10.57 -6.59 4.67
CA LYS A 128 11.96 -6.81 4.23
C LYS A 128 12.09 -8.05 3.35
N THR A 129 11.27 -9.06 3.62
CA THR A 129 11.27 -10.34 2.89
C THR A 129 10.46 -10.23 1.60
N PRO A 130 10.91 -10.87 0.50
CA PRO A 130 10.09 -11.03 -0.69
C PRO A 130 8.84 -11.88 -0.40
N ILE A 131 7.72 -11.59 -1.05
CA ILE A 131 6.53 -12.45 -1.03
C ILE A 131 6.49 -13.23 -2.35
N PRO A 132 6.63 -14.57 -2.32
CA PRO A 132 6.60 -15.37 -3.55
C PRO A 132 5.32 -15.16 -4.37
N ILE A 133 5.49 -15.03 -5.68
CA ILE A 133 4.42 -14.95 -6.68
C ILE A 133 4.55 -16.12 -7.66
N ASP A 134 3.44 -16.51 -8.27
CA ASP A 134 3.40 -17.42 -9.39
C ASP A 134 4.08 -16.76 -10.59
N SER A 135 5.07 -17.44 -11.17
CA SER A 135 5.88 -16.89 -12.25
C SER A 135 5.15 -16.81 -13.60
N GLN A 136 4.03 -17.53 -13.76
CA GLN A 136 3.24 -17.54 -14.99
C GLN A 136 2.17 -16.45 -14.94
N THR A 137 1.50 -16.27 -13.80
CA THR A 137 0.38 -15.32 -13.66
C THR A 137 0.81 -13.98 -13.07
N GLY A 138 1.91 -13.95 -12.31
CA GLY A 138 2.33 -12.80 -11.52
C GLY A 138 1.51 -12.54 -10.26
N ASP A 139 0.53 -13.40 -9.95
CA ASP A 139 -0.28 -13.33 -8.73
C ASP A 139 0.42 -14.04 -7.55
N LEU A 140 -0.08 -13.86 -6.33
CA LEU A 140 0.39 -14.57 -5.14
C LEU A 140 0.25 -16.09 -5.30
N THR A 141 1.27 -16.84 -4.88
CA THR A 141 1.10 -18.30 -4.73
C THR A 141 0.07 -18.62 -3.64
N PRO A 142 -0.55 -19.81 -3.66
CA PRO A 142 -1.46 -20.24 -2.60
C PRO A 142 -0.83 -20.15 -1.20
N GLU A 143 0.44 -20.52 -1.07
CA GLU A 143 1.20 -20.47 0.18
C GLU A 143 1.41 -19.03 0.65
N SER A 144 1.79 -18.12 -0.26
CA SER A 144 1.92 -16.70 0.07
C SER A 144 0.60 -16.09 0.51
N ARG A 145 -0.51 -16.46 -0.13
CA ARG A 145 -1.85 -16.00 0.25
C ARG A 145 -2.21 -16.50 1.65
N MET A 146 -1.96 -17.77 1.96
CA MET A 146 -2.17 -18.32 3.30
C MET A 146 -1.32 -17.61 4.38
N LEU A 147 -0.07 -17.27 4.08
CA LEU A 147 0.79 -16.51 5.01
C LEU A 147 0.23 -15.12 5.30
N ILE A 148 -0.23 -14.41 4.27
CA ILE A 148 -0.85 -13.09 4.43
C ILE A 148 -2.17 -13.22 5.20
N ASP A 149 -3.03 -14.18 4.85
CA ASP A 149 -4.30 -14.41 5.56
C ASP A 149 -4.06 -14.70 7.04
N ALA A 150 -3.10 -15.57 7.37
CA ALA A 150 -2.77 -15.88 8.76
C ALA A 150 -2.21 -14.67 9.53
N PHE A 151 -1.36 -13.88 8.88
CA PHE A 151 -0.83 -12.64 9.47
C PHE A 151 -1.95 -11.62 9.70
N VAL A 152 -2.81 -11.40 8.71
CA VAL A 152 -3.92 -10.45 8.78
C VAL A 152 -4.92 -10.88 9.84
N ASP A 153 -5.24 -12.18 9.90
CA ASP A 153 -6.16 -12.73 10.87
C ASP A 153 -5.67 -12.49 12.30
N LYS A 154 -4.42 -12.88 12.57
CA LYS A 154 -3.78 -12.71 13.88
C LYS A 154 -3.70 -11.24 14.29
N THR A 155 -3.33 -10.35 13.37
CA THR A 155 -2.95 -8.96 13.68
C THR A 155 -4.15 -8.01 13.72
N PHE A 156 -5.09 -8.16 12.78
CA PHE A 156 -6.20 -7.22 12.60
C PHE A 156 -7.56 -7.88 12.84
N THR A 157 -7.83 -9.02 12.22
CA THR A 157 -9.15 -9.66 12.28
C THR A 157 -9.51 -10.11 13.69
N SER A 158 -8.57 -10.68 14.43
CA SER A 158 -8.77 -11.09 15.84
C SER A 158 -9.18 -9.93 16.75
N ARG A 159 -8.86 -8.69 16.37
CA ARG A 159 -9.12 -7.46 17.13
C ARG A 159 -10.40 -6.76 16.70
N LEU A 160 -10.79 -6.87 15.42
CA LEU A 160 -11.89 -6.09 14.82
C LEU A 160 -13.07 -6.94 14.33
N GLY A 161 -12.85 -8.22 14.09
CA GLY A 161 -13.78 -9.13 13.43
C GLY A 161 -13.60 -9.19 11.90
N PRO A 162 -13.92 -10.33 11.26
CA PRO A 162 -13.64 -10.59 9.84
C PRO A 162 -14.41 -9.66 8.89
N GLU A 163 -15.59 -9.17 9.31
CA GLU A 163 -16.41 -8.27 8.47
C GLU A 163 -15.81 -6.87 8.32
N ARG A 164 -14.77 -6.53 9.09
CA ARG A 164 -14.20 -5.17 9.18
C ARG A 164 -12.76 -5.08 8.71
N VAL A 165 -12.22 -6.18 8.16
CA VAL A 165 -10.85 -6.25 7.66
C VAL A 165 -10.88 -6.76 6.23
N GLN A 166 -10.19 -6.04 5.35
CA GLN A 166 -9.93 -6.45 3.98
C GLN A 166 -8.46 -6.23 3.67
N TRP A 167 -7.87 -7.04 2.82
CA TRP A 167 -6.50 -6.85 2.38
C TRP A 167 -6.36 -7.16 0.89
N PHE A 168 -5.38 -6.52 0.26
CA PHE A 168 -5.00 -6.81 -1.12
C PHE A 168 -3.52 -6.48 -1.33
N LYS A 169 -2.94 -7.07 -2.36
CA LYS A 169 -1.60 -6.73 -2.83
C LYS A 169 -1.72 -6.15 -4.24
N ASN A 170 -1.20 -4.95 -4.44
CA ASN A 170 -1.14 -4.37 -5.77
C ASN A 170 -0.17 -5.18 -6.65
N TRP A 171 -0.61 -5.47 -7.87
CA TRP A 171 0.16 -6.18 -8.88
C TRP A 171 1.27 -5.25 -9.40
N ALA A 172 2.35 -5.79 -9.96
CA ALA A 172 3.56 -5.03 -10.31
C ALA A 172 3.32 -3.75 -11.15
N GLN A 173 2.26 -3.73 -11.97
CA GLN A 173 1.90 -2.57 -12.79
C GLN A 173 1.21 -1.44 -12.01
N LEU A 174 0.53 -1.75 -10.89
CA LEU A 174 -0.21 -0.79 -10.06
C LEU A 174 0.60 -0.29 -8.85
N GLN A 175 1.74 -0.91 -8.56
CA GLN A 175 2.60 -0.52 -7.45
C GLN A 175 3.27 0.83 -7.69
N SER A 176 3.00 1.78 -6.78
CA SER A 176 3.68 3.08 -6.77
C SER A 176 5.13 3.00 -6.28
N VAL A 177 5.44 2.04 -5.40
CA VAL A 177 6.78 1.81 -4.84
C VAL A 177 7.27 0.44 -5.30
N ARG A 178 7.97 0.43 -6.44
CA ARG A 178 8.56 -0.80 -6.99
C ARG A 178 9.78 -1.20 -6.16
N GLY A 179 9.95 -2.51 -5.96
CA GLY A 179 11.11 -3.08 -5.28
C GLY A 179 11.05 -3.07 -3.74
N LEU A 180 9.94 -2.62 -3.15
CA LEU A 180 9.71 -2.72 -1.71
C LEU A 180 8.41 -3.48 -1.48
N GLU A 181 8.49 -4.64 -0.81
CA GLU A 181 7.32 -5.50 -0.63
C GLU A 181 6.33 -4.90 0.36
N HIS A 182 5.05 -4.95 -0.02
CA HIS A 182 3.98 -4.45 0.83
C HIS A 182 2.61 -5.06 0.53
N VAL A 183 1.78 -5.09 1.56
CA VAL A 183 0.36 -5.46 1.51
C VAL A 183 -0.47 -4.29 2.02
N HIS A 184 -1.58 -4.01 1.35
CA HIS A 184 -2.54 -3.01 1.79
C HIS A 184 -3.60 -3.68 2.67
N VAL A 185 -3.92 -3.05 3.81
CA VAL A 185 -4.96 -3.52 4.72
C VAL A 185 -5.93 -2.39 4.97
N LEU A 186 -7.22 -2.63 4.75
CA LEU A 186 -8.30 -1.70 4.99
C LEU A 186 -9.05 -2.13 6.25
N LEU A 187 -9.23 -1.19 7.17
CA LEU A 187 -9.87 -1.43 8.46
C LEU A 187 -11.10 -0.53 8.61
N LYS A 188 -12.28 -1.12 8.75
CA LYS A 188 -13.54 -0.38 8.95
C LYS A 188 -13.76 -0.05 10.42
N ASP A 189 -14.10 1.19 10.75
CA ASP A 189 -14.40 1.71 12.08
C ASP A 189 -13.28 1.47 13.13
N ALA A 190 -12.02 1.35 12.68
CA ALA A 190 -10.91 0.98 13.56
C ALA A 190 -10.69 2.04 14.66
N PRO A 191 -10.66 1.66 15.95
CA PRO A 191 -10.42 2.62 17.03
C PRO A 191 -9.05 3.30 16.87
N PRO A 192 -8.94 4.62 17.10
CA PRO A 192 -7.66 5.33 16.99
C PRO A 192 -6.53 4.71 17.84
N GLU A 193 -6.87 4.21 19.04
CA GLU A 193 -5.90 3.53 19.92
C GLU A 193 -5.34 2.24 19.32
N LEU A 194 -6.16 1.48 18.60
CA LEU A 194 -5.68 0.28 17.89
C LEU A 194 -4.72 0.68 16.77
N ILE A 195 -5.03 1.76 16.04
CA ILE A 195 -4.13 2.21 14.97
C ILE A 195 -2.79 2.66 15.55
N LYS A 196 -2.81 3.45 16.64
CA LYS A 196 -1.61 3.88 17.37
C LYS A 196 -0.78 2.71 17.88
N GLU A 197 -1.43 1.69 18.45
CA GLU A 197 -0.76 0.46 18.89
C GLU A 197 -0.06 -0.25 17.72
N LEU A 198 -0.75 -0.36 16.58
CA LEU A 198 -0.23 -1.06 15.40
C LEU A 198 0.92 -0.31 14.72
N THR A 199 0.87 1.03 14.67
CA THR A 199 1.85 1.84 13.93
C THR A 199 2.97 2.38 14.79
N GLY A 200 2.76 2.52 16.10
CA GLY A 200 3.64 3.26 16.99
C GLY A 200 3.65 4.78 16.74
N GLU A 201 2.68 5.29 15.96
CA GLU A 201 2.48 6.74 15.66
C GLU A 201 1.53 7.40 16.65
#